data_AF-A0A3M8C1E5-F1
#
_entry.id   AF-A0A3M8C1E5-F1
#
_cell.length_a   1.000
_cell.length_b   1.000
_cell.length_c   1.000
_cell.angle_alpha   90.00
_cell.angle_beta   90.00
_cell.angle_gamma   90.00
#
_symmetry.space_group_name_H-M   'P 1'
#
loop_
_entity.id
_entity.type
_entity.pdbx_description
1 polymer ?
#
loop_
_entity_poly.entity_id
_entity_poly.type
_entity_poly.pdbx_seq_one_letter_code
_entity_poly.pdbx_strand_id
1 'polypeptide(L)'
;MRDVPNRYQGLPPRTSDMLYNIVRKFYRGAVSHYDLIQEKKEEVRVACQKSHGNQNDAQLLQALTTLFLEFHFYVTCWLQIELALYRLAKKDEALAKVREAFLPVLEKHLAVRQQLEQTEACVSAQLEQEGDIATLIEQDAYRFGAITFTVDEQSLQSLHALYQAIQAARQEAAENEGVPKVE
;
A
#
# COMPACT_ATOMS: atom_id res chain seq x y z
N MET A 1 10.64 3.97 -11.14
CA MET A 1 9.47 3.41 -10.44
C MET A 1 8.45 3.00 -11.52
N ARG A 2 7.78 1.85 -11.42
CA ARG A 2 6.87 1.38 -12.49
C ARG A 2 5.49 2.03 -12.31
N ASP A 3 4.90 2.44 -13.42
CA ASP A 3 3.55 3.00 -13.49
C ASP A 3 2.48 1.88 -13.38
N VAL A 4 1.35 2.18 -12.71
CA VAL A 4 0.31 1.22 -12.33
C VAL A 4 -0.44 0.62 -13.53
N PRO A 5 -0.80 1.37 -14.60
CA PRO A 5 -1.52 0.83 -15.76
C PRO A 5 -0.74 -0.24 -16.53
N ASN A 6 0.59 -0.10 -16.62
CA ASN A 6 1.47 -1.02 -17.38
C ASN A 6 2.25 -1.98 -16.48
N ARG A 7 1.83 -2.13 -15.21
CA ARG A 7 2.60 -2.79 -14.14
C ARG A 7 3.08 -4.21 -14.47
N TYR A 8 2.30 -4.96 -15.25
CA TYR A 8 2.63 -6.34 -15.65
C TYR A 8 3.49 -6.47 -16.92
N GLN A 9 3.70 -5.39 -17.67
CA GLN A 9 4.46 -5.43 -18.93
C GLN A 9 5.98 -5.50 -18.66
N GLY A 10 6.71 -6.28 -19.47
CA GLY A 10 8.17 -6.36 -19.44
C GLY A 10 8.75 -6.70 -18.06
N LEU A 11 8.11 -7.58 -17.30
CA LEU A 11 8.64 -8.02 -16.00
C LEU A 11 9.87 -8.91 -16.23
N PRO A 12 11.07 -8.54 -15.72
CA PRO A 12 12.28 -9.34 -15.93
C PRO A 12 12.12 -10.72 -15.29
N PRO A 13 12.63 -11.81 -15.88
CA PRO A 13 12.51 -13.15 -15.32
C PRO A 13 13.12 -13.22 -13.91
N ARG A 14 12.45 -13.94 -13.00
CA ARG A 14 12.85 -14.14 -11.60
C ARG A 14 12.40 -15.53 -11.17
N THR A 15 13.21 -16.17 -10.34
CA THR A 15 12.87 -17.45 -9.71
C THR A 15 11.80 -17.26 -8.65
N SER A 16 11.10 -18.34 -8.26
CA SER A 16 10.08 -18.26 -7.21
C SER A 16 10.66 -17.78 -5.87
N ASP A 17 11.87 -18.23 -5.49
CA ASP A 17 12.55 -17.77 -4.27
C ASP A 17 12.83 -16.27 -4.29
N MET A 18 13.26 -15.71 -5.43
CA MET A 18 13.43 -14.27 -5.55
C MET A 18 12.11 -13.53 -5.38
N LEU A 19 11.00 -14.07 -5.89
CA LEU A 19 9.68 -13.47 -5.74
C LEU A 19 9.19 -13.50 -4.27
N TYR A 20 9.38 -14.62 -3.57
CA TYR A 20 9.09 -14.69 -2.13
C TYR A 20 9.96 -13.73 -1.31
N ASN A 21 11.23 -13.56 -1.68
CA ASN A 21 12.11 -12.59 -1.03
C ASN A 21 11.65 -11.14 -1.25
N ILE A 22 11.11 -10.80 -2.42
CA ILE A 22 10.46 -9.50 -2.67
C ILE A 22 9.28 -9.33 -1.72
N VAL A 23 8.36 -10.30 -1.69
CA VAL A 23 7.17 -10.25 -0.81
C VAL A 23 7.60 -10.01 0.64
N ARG A 24 8.54 -10.81 1.15
CA ARG A 24 9.07 -10.67 2.52
C ARG A 24 9.72 -9.31 2.77
N LYS A 25 10.52 -8.81 1.83
CA LYS A 25 11.22 -7.52 1.95
C LYS A 25 10.21 -6.38 2.06
N PHE A 26 9.26 -6.31 1.15
CA PHE A 26 8.30 -5.19 1.11
C PHE A 26 7.22 -5.31 2.17
N TYR A 27 6.85 -6.52 2.58
CA TYR A 27 6.04 -6.73 3.79
C TYR A 27 6.71 -6.13 5.02
N ARG A 28 7.98 -6.48 5.27
CA ARG A 28 8.75 -5.93 6.40
C ARG A 28 8.87 -4.41 6.31
N GLY A 29 9.16 -3.90 5.11
CA GLY A 29 9.23 -2.46 4.87
C GLY A 29 7.93 -1.74 5.24
N ALA A 30 6.79 -2.22 4.76
CA ALA A 30 5.49 -1.63 5.06
C ALA A 30 5.13 -1.71 6.55
N VAL A 31 5.41 -2.85 7.21
CA VAL A 31 5.18 -3.02 8.66
C VAL A 31 6.05 -2.05 9.46
N SER A 32 7.35 -1.94 9.16
CA SER A 32 8.24 -1.03 9.89
C SER A 32 7.90 0.45 9.66
N HIS A 33 7.24 0.77 8.56
CA HIS A 33 6.87 2.14 8.20
C HIS A 33 5.55 2.59 8.81
N TYR A 34 4.76 1.65 9.34
CA TYR A 34 3.45 1.93 9.89
C TYR A 34 3.50 2.93 11.06
N ASP A 35 4.42 2.74 12.00
CA ASP A 35 4.55 3.60 13.17
C ASP A 35 4.95 5.02 12.78
N LEU A 36 5.88 5.16 11.81
CA LEU A 36 6.27 6.46 11.26
C LEU A 36 5.06 7.17 10.62
N ILE A 37 4.20 6.44 9.92
CA ILE A 37 2.99 7.03 9.36
C ILE A 37 2.05 7.53 10.46
N GLN A 38 1.90 6.79 11.57
CA GLN A 38 1.07 7.26 12.70
C GLN A 38 1.65 8.53 13.33
N GLU A 39 2.97 8.62 13.44
CA GLU A 39 3.67 9.84 13.87
C GLU A 39 3.38 11.02 12.92
N LYS A 40 3.47 10.80 11.59
CA LYS A 40 3.19 11.85 10.60
C LYS A 40 1.74 12.28 10.55
N LYS A 41 0.79 11.37 10.82
CA LYS A 41 -0.62 11.74 11.00
C LYS A 41 -0.80 12.68 12.18
N GLU A 42 -0.11 12.43 13.29
CA GLU A 42 -0.17 13.31 14.46
C GLU A 42 0.44 14.68 14.18
N GLU A 43 1.57 14.74 13.47
CA GLU A 43 2.13 16.02 13.00
C GLU A 43 1.15 16.83 12.15
N VAL A 44 0.41 16.17 11.25
CA VAL A 44 -0.65 16.80 10.46
C VAL A 44 -1.79 17.31 11.34
N ARG A 45 -2.24 16.54 12.34
CA ARG A 45 -3.28 17.00 13.28
C ARG A 45 -2.84 18.23 14.05
N VAL A 46 -1.63 18.21 14.59
CA VAL A 46 -1.06 19.36 15.33
C VAL A 46 -0.90 20.58 14.43
N ALA A 47 -0.43 20.41 13.20
CA ALA A 47 -0.32 21.50 12.24
C ALA A 47 -1.70 22.07 11.87
N CYS A 48 -2.70 21.20 11.69
CA CYS A 48 -4.07 21.61 11.39
C CYS A 48 -4.71 22.41 12.54
N GLN A 49 -4.51 21.98 13.79
CA GLN A 49 -5.02 22.70 14.97
C GLN A 49 -4.38 24.08 15.14
N LYS A 50 -3.12 24.24 14.74
CA LYS A 50 -2.41 25.52 14.73
C LYS A 50 -2.80 26.39 13.54
N SER A 51 -3.39 25.79 12.51
CA SER A 51 -3.86 26.50 11.34
C SER A 51 -5.12 27.28 11.68
N HIS A 52 -5.02 28.61 11.66
CA HIS A 52 -6.16 29.50 11.96
C HIS A 52 -7.08 29.67 10.73
N GLY A 53 -7.23 28.64 9.90
CA GLY A 53 -8.06 28.68 8.68
C GLY A 53 -7.47 29.50 7.52
N ASN A 54 -6.18 29.84 7.56
CA ASN A 54 -5.53 30.54 6.45
C ASN A 54 -5.08 29.53 5.39
N GLN A 55 -5.53 29.70 4.15
CA GLN A 55 -5.18 28.85 2.98
C GLN A 55 -3.67 28.78 2.66
N ASN A 56 -2.83 29.54 3.35
CA ASN A 56 -1.37 29.64 3.13
C ASN A 56 -0.56 29.10 4.31
N ASP A 57 -1.10 28.12 5.04
CA ASP A 57 -0.38 27.51 6.15
C ASP A 57 0.70 26.55 5.65
N ALA A 58 1.90 27.11 5.47
CA ALA A 58 3.08 26.39 5.04
C ALA A 58 3.41 25.18 5.94
N GLN A 59 3.06 25.22 7.23
CA GLN A 59 3.32 24.10 8.15
C GLN A 59 2.37 22.93 7.87
N LEU A 60 1.08 23.21 7.67
CA LEU A 60 0.10 22.19 7.32
C LEU A 60 0.40 21.58 5.94
N LEU A 61 0.74 22.42 4.96
CA LEU A 61 1.17 21.99 3.64
C LEU A 61 2.37 21.04 3.70
N GLN A 62 3.39 21.41 4.47
CA GLN A 62 4.59 20.59 4.65
C GLN A 62 4.25 19.26 5.33
N ALA A 63 3.47 19.28 6.41
CA ALA A 63 3.08 18.08 7.14
C ALA A 63 2.28 17.11 6.27
N LEU A 64 1.29 17.62 5.50
CA LEU A 64 0.52 16.81 4.55
C LEU A 64 1.39 16.24 3.44
N THR A 65 2.31 17.04 2.90
CA THR A 65 3.26 16.58 1.88
C THR A 65 4.11 15.43 2.40
N THR A 66 4.68 15.56 3.61
CA THR A 66 5.45 14.48 4.24
C THR A 66 4.58 13.25 4.45
N LEU A 67 3.38 13.39 5.02
CA LEU A 67 2.47 12.26 5.22
C LEU A 67 2.14 11.53 3.90
N PHE A 68 1.86 12.28 2.83
CA PHE A 68 1.51 11.69 1.54
C PHE A 68 2.70 10.99 0.88
N LEU A 69 3.92 11.46 1.10
CA LEU A 69 5.14 10.74 0.71
C LEU A 69 5.28 9.41 1.49
N GLU A 70 4.95 9.40 2.78
CA GLU A 70 4.99 8.16 3.56
C GLU A 70 3.88 7.19 3.14
N PHE A 71 2.68 7.69 2.83
CA PHE A 71 1.63 6.87 2.20
C PHE A 71 2.12 6.31 0.87
N HIS A 72 2.78 7.13 0.04
CA HIS A 72 3.30 6.71 -1.26
C HIS A 72 4.31 5.57 -1.10
N PHE A 73 5.22 5.64 -0.12
CA PHE A 73 6.10 4.53 0.20
C PHE A 73 5.34 3.27 0.61
N TYR A 74 4.35 3.40 1.50
CA TYR A 74 3.55 2.28 1.98
C TYR A 74 2.80 1.57 0.84
N VAL A 75 2.07 2.30 0.01
CA VAL A 75 1.33 1.72 -1.13
C VAL A 75 2.27 1.23 -2.24
N THR A 76 3.52 1.73 -2.29
CA THR A 76 4.56 1.16 -3.15
C THR A 76 4.98 -0.23 -2.70
N CYS A 77 5.06 -0.47 -1.39
CA CYS A 77 5.32 -1.81 -0.87
C CYS A 77 4.21 -2.79 -1.29
N TRP A 78 2.95 -2.36 -1.21
CA TRP A 78 1.80 -3.12 -1.73
C TRP A 78 1.94 -3.45 -3.22
N LEU A 79 2.32 -2.47 -4.06
CA LEU A 79 2.58 -2.72 -5.49
C LEU A 79 3.67 -3.77 -5.72
N GLN A 80 4.77 -3.73 -4.97
CA GLN A 80 5.85 -4.71 -5.13
C GLN A 80 5.44 -6.12 -4.69
N ILE A 81 4.62 -6.23 -3.65
CA ILE A 81 4.01 -7.50 -3.22
C ILE A 81 3.07 -8.03 -4.31
N GLU A 82 2.18 -7.18 -4.84
CA GLU A 82 1.23 -7.56 -5.89
C GLU A 82 1.94 -8.07 -7.14
N LEU A 83 2.97 -7.35 -7.61
CA LEU A 83 3.75 -7.76 -8.78
C LEU A 83 4.46 -9.09 -8.58
N ALA A 84 4.96 -9.35 -7.37
CA ALA A 84 5.57 -10.64 -7.06
C ALA A 84 4.51 -11.75 -7.02
N LEU A 85 3.37 -11.49 -6.37
CA LEU A 85 2.25 -12.41 -6.26
C LEU A 85 1.64 -12.76 -7.62
N TYR A 86 1.43 -11.78 -8.51
CA TYR A 86 0.96 -12.01 -9.87
C TYR A 86 1.83 -13.02 -10.62
N ARG A 87 3.15 -12.93 -10.45
CA ARG A 87 4.10 -13.81 -11.13
C ARG A 87 4.17 -15.20 -10.51
N LEU A 88 3.97 -15.29 -9.20
CA LEU A 88 3.84 -16.55 -8.48
C LEU A 88 2.54 -17.26 -8.88
N ALA A 89 1.41 -16.54 -8.91
CA ALA A 89 0.09 -17.03 -9.32
C ALA A 89 0.06 -17.61 -10.74
N LYS A 90 0.94 -17.16 -11.64
CA LYS A 90 1.08 -17.77 -12.98
C LYS A 90 1.64 -19.19 -12.98
N LYS A 91 2.25 -19.61 -11.87
CA LYS A 91 2.95 -20.89 -11.73
C LYS A 91 2.28 -21.83 -10.74
N ASP A 92 1.36 -21.30 -9.92
CA ASP A 92 0.80 -21.99 -8.76
C ASP A 92 -0.65 -21.55 -8.55
N GLU A 93 -1.56 -22.52 -8.56
CA GLU A 93 -3.01 -22.29 -8.44
C GLU A 93 -3.42 -21.82 -7.03
N ALA A 94 -2.75 -22.30 -5.97
CA ALA A 94 -3.04 -21.86 -4.61
C ALA A 94 -2.71 -20.37 -4.46
N LEU A 95 -1.58 -19.93 -5.03
CA LEU A 95 -1.21 -18.51 -5.05
C LEU A 95 -2.12 -17.67 -5.95
N ALA A 96 -2.69 -18.25 -7.02
CA ALA A 96 -3.72 -17.60 -7.82
C ALA A 96 -4.99 -17.31 -7.00
N LYS A 97 -5.44 -18.29 -6.20
CA LYS A 97 -6.59 -18.12 -5.29
C LYS A 97 -6.33 -17.06 -4.22
N VAL A 98 -5.12 -17.03 -3.65
CA VAL A 98 -4.71 -15.95 -2.73
C VAL A 98 -4.79 -14.59 -3.44
N ARG A 99 -4.27 -14.46 -4.66
CA ARG A 99 -4.35 -13.19 -5.39
C ARG A 99 -5.80 -12.75 -5.64
N GLU A 100 -6.67 -13.67 -6.03
CA GLU A 100 -8.08 -13.38 -6.29
C GLU A 100 -8.81 -12.92 -5.02
N ALA A 101 -8.62 -13.62 -3.89
CA ALA A 101 -9.23 -13.27 -2.61
C ALA A 101 -8.84 -11.88 -2.10
N PHE A 102 -7.60 -11.46 -2.37
CA PHE A 102 -7.09 -10.15 -1.94
C PHE A 102 -7.14 -9.08 -3.04
N LEU A 103 -7.70 -9.38 -4.22
CA LEU A 103 -7.74 -8.44 -5.34
C LEU A 103 -8.40 -7.10 -4.98
N PRO A 104 -9.54 -7.05 -4.25
CA PRO A 104 -10.17 -5.77 -3.90
C PRO A 104 -9.26 -4.86 -3.06
N VAL A 105 -8.54 -5.41 -2.09
CA VAL A 105 -7.64 -4.62 -1.25
C VAL A 105 -6.37 -4.22 -2.01
N LEU A 106 -5.86 -5.08 -2.88
CA LEU A 106 -4.72 -4.78 -3.75
C LEU A 106 -5.06 -3.61 -4.68
N GLU A 107 -6.19 -3.68 -5.40
CA GLU A 107 -6.59 -2.62 -6.33
C GLU A 107 -6.87 -1.29 -5.62
N LYS A 108 -7.44 -1.29 -4.40
CA LYS A 108 -7.59 -0.06 -3.60
C LYS A 108 -6.23 0.64 -3.36
N HIS A 109 -5.22 -0.11 -2.89
CA HIS A 109 -3.90 0.46 -2.63
C HIS A 109 -3.19 0.88 -3.92
N LEU A 110 -3.34 0.11 -5.00
CA LEU A 110 -2.77 0.44 -6.31
C LEU A 110 -3.38 1.69 -6.94
N ALA A 111 -4.70 1.88 -6.79
CA ALA A 111 -5.36 3.08 -7.27
C ALA A 111 -4.89 4.33 -6.52
N VAL A 112 -4.74 4.25 -5.19
CA VAL A 112 -4.15 5.34 -4.39
C VAL A 112 -2.70 5.60 -4.78
N ARG A 113 -1.91 4.54 -4.99
CA ARG A 113 -0.53 4.65 -5.48
C ARG A 113 -0.43 5.46 -6.77
N GLN A 114 -1.36 5.25 -7.70
CA GLN A 114 -1.39 5.99 -8.97
C GLN A 114 -1.62 7.49 -8.75
N GLN A 115 -2.53 7.86 -7.84
CA GLN A 115 -2.77 9.27 -7.52
C GLN A 115 -1.54 9.92 -6.89
N LEU A 116 -0.90 9.20 -5.95
CA LEU A 116 0.27 9.67 -5.22
C LEU A 116 1.54 9.85 -6.06
N GLU A 117 1.56 9.43 -7.34
CA GLU A 117 2.63 9.81 -8.27
C GLU A 117 2.70 11.33 -8.48
N GLN A 118 1.59 12.04 -8.24
CA GLN A 118 1.51 13.50 -8.21
C GLN A 118 1.20 13.96 -6.79
N THR A 119 2.13 13.70 -5.86
CA THR A 119 1.94 14.00 -4.42
C THR A 119 1.55 15.46 -4.17
N GLU A 120 2.22 16.43 -4.80
CA GLU A 120 1.91 17.85 -4.65
C GLU A 120 0.47 18.18 -5.09
N ALA A 121 0.02 17.63 -6.23
CA ALA A 121 -1.35 17.81 -6.70
C ALA A 121 -2.38 17.19 -5.75
N CYS A 122 -2.05 16.05 -5.12
CA CYS A 122 -2.91 15.45 -4.09
C CYS A 122 -3.04 16.35 -2.86
N VAL A 123 -1.93 16.97 -2.41
CA VAL A 123 -1.95 17.90 -1.28
C VAL A 123 -2.77 19.15 -1.60
N SER A 124 -2.59 19.74 -2.79
CA SER A 124 -3.39 20.89 -3.22
C SER A 124 -4.88 20.52 -3.28
N ALA A 125 -5.23 19.39 -3.89
CA ALA A 125 -6.62 18.93 -3.97
C ALA A 125 -7.24 18.65 -2.59
N GLN A 126 -6.44 18.20 -1.63
CA GLN A 126 -6.87 18.00 -0.24
C GLN A 126 -7.21 19.31 0.47
N LEU A 127 -6.58 20.43 0.07
CA LEU A 127 -6.76 21.78 0.64
C LEU A 127 -7.80 22.63 -0.11
N GLU A 128 -7.96 22.43 -1.42
CA GLU A 128 -8.89 23.18 -2.28
C GLU A 128 -10.36 22.78 -2.08
N GLN A 129 -10.64 21.67 -1.39
CA GLN A 129 -12.01 21.21 -1.20
C GLN A 129 -12.84 22.19 -0.35
N GLU A 130 -14.03 22.52 -0.85
CA GLU A 130 -15.09 23.17 -0.05
C GLU A 130 -15.51 22.21 1.08
N GLY A 131 -14.96 22.44 2.26
CA GLY A 131 -15.19 21.62 3.45
C GLY A 131 -14.17 21.94 4.53
N ASP A 132 -14.47 21.55 5.76
CA ASP A 132 -13.53 21.70 6.87
C ASP A 132 -12.44 20.62 6.78
N ILE A 133 -11.27 20.99 6.26
CA ILE A 133 -10.11 20.10 6.22
C ILE A 133 -9.76 19.54 7.61
N ALA A 134 -10.07 20.27 8.68
CA ALA A 134 -9.85 19.79 10.04
C ALA A 134 -10.71 18.55 10.33
N THR A 135 -11.95 18.51 9.85
CA THR A 135 -12.83 17.33 9.97
C THR A 135 -12.24 16.11 9.25
N LEU A 136 -11.68 16.26 8.05
CA LEU A 136 -11.07 15.13 7.31
C LEU A 136 -9.81 14.62 8.01
N ILE A 137 -8.97 15.54 8.53
CA ILE A 137 -7.76 15.21 9.28
C ILE A 137 -8.11 14.53 10.62
N GLU A 138 -9.14 15.01 11.31
CA GLU A 138 -9.64 14.43 12.55
C GLU A 138 -10.17 13.01 12.34
N GLN A 139 -10.88 12.79 11.23
CA GLN A 139 -11.41 11.48 10.84
C GLN A 139 -10.36 10.53 10.23
N ASP A 140 -9.10 10.97 10.10
CA ASP A 140 -8.03 10.21 9.45
C ASP A 140 -8.44 9.76 8.02
N ALA A 141 -9.10 10.66 7.28
CA ALA A 141 -9.77 10.37 6.02
C ALA A 141 -9.22 11.23 4.87
N TYR A 142 -8.10 10.80 4.27
CA TYR A 142 -7.43 11.52 3.19
C TYR A 142 -8.00 11.13 1.82
N ARG A 143 -8.11 12.11 0.92
CA ARG A 143 -8.72 11.89 -0.40
C ARG A 143 -7.68 11.84 -1.51
N PHE A 144 -7.85 10.87 -2.39
CA PHE A 144 -7.04 10.65 -3.59
C PHE A 144 -8.00 10.43 -4.76
N GLY A 145 -8.35 11.53 -5.44
CA GLY A 145 -9.45 11.52 -6.42
C GLY A 145 -10.77 11.15 -5.75
N ALA A 146 -11.43 10.09 -6.24
CA ALA A 146 -12.68 9.58 -5.67
C ALA A 146 -12.49 8.64 -4.46
N ILE A 147 -11.24 8.33 -4.09
CA ILE A 147 -10.93 7.34 -3.05
C ILE A 147 -10.66 8.06 -1.74
N THR A 148 -11.32 7.65 -0.67
CA THR A 148 -10.91 7.97 0.70
C THR A 148 -10.02 6.86 1.21
N PHE A 149 -8.83 7.22 1.70
CA PHE A 149 -7.78 6.28 2.08
C PHE A 149 -7.03 6.77 3.32
N THR A 150 -6.61 5.80 4.12
CA THR A 150 -5.64 6.00 5.17
C THR A 150 -4.89 4.70 5.42
N VAL A 151 -3.75 4.80 6.10
CA VAL A 151 -3.00 3.64 6.62
C VAL A 151 -3.31 3.50 8.11
N ASP A 152 -4.42 2.80 8.40
CA ASP A 152 -4.91 2.49 9.74
C ASP A 152 -4.59 1.03 10.13
N GLU A 153 -5.06 0.61 11.31
CA GLU A 153 -4.87 -0.76 11.78
C GLU A 153 -5.49 -1.80 10.81
N GLN A 154 -6.62 -1.50 10.17
CA GLN A 154 -7.24 -2.39 9.20
C GLN A 154 -6.36 -2.58 7.94
N SER A 155 -5.71 -1.51 7.47
CA SER A 155 -4.72 -1.59 6.39
C SER A 155 -3.56 -2.51 6.76
N LEU A 156 -3.03 -2.38 7.98
CA LEU A 156 -1.96 -3.23 8.50
C LEU A 156 -2.41 -4.70 8.66
N GLN A 157 -3.59 -4.95 9.21
CA GLN A 157 -4.15 -6.29 9.35
C GLN A 157 -4.36 -6.96 7.98
N SER A 158 -4.82 -6.21 6.98
CA SER A 158 -4.96 -6.70 5.61
C SER A 158 -3.62 -7.10 5.00
N LEU A 159 -2.56 -6.34 5.28
CA LEU A 159 -1.20 -6.67 4.86
C LEU A 159 -0.69 -7.95 5.53
N HIS A 160 -0.92 -8.11 6.84
CA HIS A 160 -0.58 -9.33 7.57
C HIS A 160 -1.30 -10.56 7.03
N ALA A 161 -2.61 -10.45 6.82
CA ALA A 161 -3.44 -11.53 6.28
C ALA A 161 -2.97 -11.95 4.88
N LEU A 162 -2.67 -11.00 3.99
CA LEU A 162 -2.12 -11.28 2.68
C LEU A 162 -0.78 -12.01 2.79
N TYR A 163 0.14 -11.51 3.62
CA TYR A 163 1.45 -12.13 3.78
C TYR A 163 1.36 -13.56 4.31
N GLN A 164 0.51 -13.79 5.32
CA GLN A 164 0.28 -15.11 5.90
C GLN A 164 -0.33 -16.08 4.87
N ALA A 165 -1.31 -15.64 4.09
CA ALA A 165 -1.91 -16.45 3.03
C ALA A 165 -0.88 -16.87 1.96
N ILE A 166 0.02 -15.97 1.57
CA ILE A 166 1.12 -16.29 0.64
C ILE A 166 2.08 -17.32 1.26
N GLN A 167 2.41 -17.21 2.56
CA GLN A 167 3.29 -18.19 3.22
C GLN A 167 2.62 -19.56 3.35
N ALA A 168 1.33 -19.62 3.68
CA ALA A 168 0.59 -20.87 3.77
C ALA A 168 0.56 -21.61 2.43
N ALA A 169 0.20 -20.91 1.34
CA ALA A 169 0.20 -21.49 -0.02
C ALA A 169 1.60 -22.02 -0.43
N ARG A 170 2.68 -21.32 -0.03
CA ARG A 170 4.05 -21.78 -0.26
C ARG A 170 4.36 -23.09 0.47
N GLN A 171 3.90 -23.24 1.71
CA GLN A 171 4.13 -24.44 2.52
C GLN A 171 3.40 -25.64 1.93
N GLU A 172 2.14 -25.46 1.53
CA GLU A 172 1.34 -26.51 0.86
C GLU A 172 2.01 -27.00 -0.44
N ALA A 173 2.58 -26.08 -1.23
CA ALA A 173 3.31 -26.45 -2.44
C ALA A 173 4.56 -27.29 -2.13
N ALA A 174 5.30 -26.95 -1.08
CA ALA A 174 6.50 -27.68 -0.66
C ALA A 174 6.19 -29.08 -0.11
N GLU A 175 5.06 -29.24 0.58
CA GLU A 175 4.60 -30.54 1.08
C GLU A 175 4.16 -31.46 -0.07
N ASN A 176 3.49 -30.92 -1.09
CA ASN A 176 3.06 -31.69 -2.26
C ASN A 176 4.21 -32.13 -3.18
N GLU A 177 5.32 -31.39 -3.23
CA GLU A 177 6.54 -31.79 -3.95
C GLU A 177 7.36 -32.86 -3.21
N GLY A 178 7.13 -33.03 -1.90
CA GLY A 178 7.86 -33.97 -1.03
C GLY A 178 7.28 -35.38 -0.92
N VAL A 179 6.12 -35.67 -1.52
CA VAL A 179 5.51 -37.01 -1.49
C VAL A 179 6.01 -37.81 -2.71
N PRO A 180 6.88 -38.82 -2.52
CA PRO A 180 7.19 -39.73 -3.61
C PRO A 180 5.89 -40.45 -4.01
N LYS A 181 5.55 -40.40 -5.30
CA LYS A 181 4.54 -41.30 -5.86
C LYS A 181 5.04 -42.73 -5.63
N VAL A 182 4.47 -43.41 -4.64
CA VAL A 182 4.60 -44.86 -4.52
C VAL A 182 3.82 -45.43 -5.70
N GLU A 183 4.56 -46.05 -6.62
CA GLU A 183 4.04 -46.76 -7.80
C GLU A 183 3.02 -47.85 -7.44
#